data_AF-A0A136KZR9-F1
#
_entry.id   AF-A0A136KZR9-F1
#
_cell.length_a   1.000
_cell.length_b   1.000
_cell.length_c   1.000
_cell.angle_alpha   90.00
_cell.angle_beta   90.00
_cell.angle_gamma   90.00
#
_symmetry.space_group_name_H-M   'P 1'
#
loop_
_entity.id
_entity.type
_entity.pdbx_description
1 polymer ?
#
loop_
_entity_poly.entity_id
_entity_poly.type
_entity_poly.pdbx_seq_one_letter_code
_entity_poly.pdbx_strand_id
1 'polypeptide(L)'
;MDFLPLIIFWLATILSLVLSIIGLVKNKFWFLIIGAVLFLPFVYYFGGSPNTRIIVVLPLLQLGSAYAVYKNNKMMAWSLFSPVIMFILFIIGIILVNQ
;
A
#
# COMPACT_ATOMS: atom_id res chain seq x y z
N MET A 1 -20.21 9.53 -12.61
CA MET A 1 -19.09 9.19 -11.71
C MET A 1 -18.16 10.38 -11.72
N ASP A 2 -18.03 11.10 -10.62
CA ASP A 2 -17.14 12.26 -10.56
C ASP A 2 -15.69 11.80 -10.77
N PHE A 3 -14.94 12.54 -11.59
CA PHE A 3 -13.59 12.16 -12.01
C PHE A 3 -12.54 12.47 -10.92
N LEU A 4 -12.84 13.43 -10.04
CA LEU A 4 -11.96 13.92 -8.98
C LEU A 4 -11.65 12.87 -7.90
N PRO A 5 -12.62 12.11 -7.34
CA PRO A 5 -12.35 11.06 -6.36
C PRO A 5 -11.43 9.97 -6.91
N LEU A 6 -11.54 9.64 -8.19
CA LEU A 6 -10.72 8.61 -8.84
C LEU A 6 -9.26 9.05 -8.98
N ILE A 7 -9.02 10.31 -9.33
CA ILE A 7 -7.64 10.86 -9.43
C ILE A 7 -6.97 10.87 -8.06
N ILE A 8 -7.66 11.41 -7.04
CA ILE A 8 -7.12 11.52 -5.67
C ILE A 8 -6.77 10.13 -5.13
N PHE A 9 -7.62 9.15 -5.40
CA PHE A 9 -7.41 7.76 -5.06
C PHE A 9 -6.10 7.18 -5.61
N TRP A 10 -5.90 7.29 -6.93
CA TRP A 10 -4.70 6.74 -7.58
C TRP A 10 -3.45 7.49 -7.13
N LEU A 11 -3.55 8.82 -6.99
CA LEU A 11 -2.43 9.64 -6.53
C LEU A 11 -2.01 9.27 -5.11
N ALA A 12 -2.96 9.08 -4.19
CA ALA A 12 -2.69 8.67 -2.82
C ALA A 12 -2.05 7.27 -2.75
N THR A 13 -2.52 6.34 -3.58
CA THR A 13 -1.98 4.97 -3.67
C THR A 13 -0.53 4.97 -4.17
N ILE A 14 -0.24 5.75 -5.21
CA ILE A 14 1.12 5.89 -5.76
C ILE A 14 2.04 6.58 -4.73
N LEU A 15 1.58 7.68 -4.11
CA LEU A 15 2.32 8.38 -3.07
C LEU A 15 2.63 7.46 -1.88
N SER A 16 1.65 6.66 -1.45
CA SER A 16 1.81 5.67 -0.38
C SER A 16 2.96 4.70 -0.68
N LEU A 17 2.97 4.14 -1.89
CA LEU A 17 4.02 3.22 -2.35
C LEU A 17 5.39 3.90 -2.38
N VAL A 18 5.49 5.06 -3.02
CA VAL A 18 6.75 5.79 -3.15
C VAL A 18 7.32 6.15 -1.78
N LEU A 19 6.51 6.71 -0.88
CA LEU A 19 6.92 7.03 0.48
C LEU A 19 7.39 5.78 1.23
N SER A 20 6.68 4.66 1.10
CA SER A 20 7.03 3.42 1.80
C SER A 20 8.33 2.80 1.28
N ILE A 21 8.56 2.82 -0.03
CA ILE A 21 9.83 2.39 -0.63
C ILE A 21 10.97 3.29 -0.13
N ILE A 22 10.79 4.61 -0.11
CA ILE A 22 11.77 5.54 0.45
C ILE A 22 12.02 5.20 1.94
N GLY A 23 10.97 4.94 2.70
CA GLY A 23 11.05 4.53 4.11
C GLY A 23 11.86 3.25 4.33
N LEU A 24 11.66 2.25 3.48
CA LEU A 24 12.41 1.00 3.50
C LEU A 24 13.88 1.20 3.15
N VAL A 25 14.16 1.93 2.08
CA VAL A 25 15.53 2.19 1.61
C VAL A 25 16.30 3.04 2.63
N LYS A 26 15.67 4.07 3.19
CA LYS A 26 16.28 4.99 4.15
C LYS A 26 16.21 4.51 5.61
N ASN A 27 15.59 3.37 5.89
CA ASN A 27 15.32 2.84 7.25
C ASN A 27 14.60 3.86 8.15
N LYS A 28 13.58 4.52 7.60
CA LYS A 28 12.78 5.52 8.31
C LYS A 28 11.34 5.05 8.42
N PHE A 29 11.01 4.41 9.54
CA PHE A 29 9.70 3.78 9.78
C PHE A 29 8.51 4.75 9.63
N TRP A 30 8.70 6.03 9.96
CA TRP A 30 7.68 7.07 9.81
C TRP A 30 7.12 7.17 8.39
N PHE A 31 7.94 6.99 7.36
CA PHE A 31 7.46 7.03 5.97
C PHE A 31 6.55 5.86 5.62
N LEU A 32 6.76 4.69 6.22
CA LEU A 32 5.87 3.53 6.04
C LEU A 32 4.53 3.74 6.76
N ILE A 33 4.52 4.40 7.93
CA ILE A 33 3.29 4.75 8.63
C ILE A 33 2.47 5.73 7.80
N ILE A 34 3.09 6.80 7.30
CA ILE A 34 2.43 7.77 6.41
C ILE A 34 1.92 7.06 5.16
N GLY A 35 2.72 6.16 4.58
CA GLY A 35 2.30 5.30 3.49
C GLY A 35 1.04 4.51 3.81
N ALA A 36 0.99 3.82 4.94
CA ALA A 36 -0.17 3.03 5.35
C ALA A 36 -1.44 3.87 5.49
N VAL A 37 -1.33 5.09 6.02
CA VAL A 37 -2.46 6.03 6.12
C VAL A 37 -2.93 6.48 4.74
N LEU A 38 -2.01 6.84 3.85
CA LEU A 38 -2.32 7.19 2.46
C LEU A 38 -2.91 6.03 1.65
N PHE A 39 -2.76 4.79 2.15
CA PHE A 39 -3.32 3.59 1.55
C PHE A 39 -4.78 3.33 2.00
N LEU A 40 -5.30 4.02 3.02
CA LEU A 40 -6.67 3.81 3.49
C LEU A 40 -7.76 4.08 2.43
N PRO A 41 -7.66 5.12 1.58
CA PRO A 41 -8.61 5.31 0.47
C PRO A 41 -8.64 4.10 -0.47
N PHE A 42 -7.49 3.46 -0.71
CA PHE A 42 -7.38 2.21 -1.48
C PHE A 42 -8.25 1.10 -0.90
N VAL A 43 -8.10 0.86 0.40
CA VAL A 43 -8.87 -0.17 1.11
C VAL A 43 -10.36 0.16 1.16
N TYR A 44 -10.72 1.43 1.36
CA TYR A 44 -12.12 1.84 1.39
C TYR A 44 -12.82 1.59 0.05
N TYR A 45 -12.18 1.95 -1.06
CA TYR A 45 -12.74 1.76 -2.40
C TYR A 45 -12.91 0.28 -2.75
N PHE A 46 -11.87 -0.54 -2.53
CA PHE A 46 -11.89 -1.94 -2.91
C PHE A 46 -12.54 -2.85 -1.87
N GLY A 47 -12.65 -2.44 -0.60
CA GLY A 47 -13.16 -3.24 0.52
C GLY A 47 -14.69 -3.30 0.64
N GLY A 48 -15.44 -2.68 -0.28
CA GLY A 48 -16.90 -2.58 -0.24
C GLY A 48 -17.67 -3.90 -0.40
N SER A 49 -17.01 -5.00 -0.78
CA SER A 49 -17.64 -6.32 -0.93
C SER A 49 -17.17 -7.31 0.15
N PRO A 50 -18.00 -8.26 0.62
CA PRO A 50 -17.59 -9.28 1.58
C PRO A 50 -16.35 -10.07 1.15
N ASN A 51 -16.22 -10.35 -0.15
CA ASN A 51 -15.09 -11.09 -0.73
C ASN A 51 -13.79 -10.27 -0.76
N THR A 52 -13.88 -8.94 -0.71
CA THR A 52 -12.71 -8.04 -0.81
C THR A 52 -12.30 -7.44 0.53
N ARG A 53 -12.95 -7.82 1.64
CA ARG A 53 -12.58 -7.38 3.00
C ARG A 53 -11.14 -7.74 3.39
N ILE A 54 -10.57 -8.77 2.76
CA ILE A 54 -9.18 -9.19 3.01
C ILE A 54 -8.15 -8.10 2.60
N ILE A 55 -8.54 -7.12 1.79
CA ILE A 55 -7.70 -6.01 1.36
C ILE A 55 -7.26 -5.12 2.54
N VAL A 56 -7.99 -5.14 3.67
CA VAL A 56 -7.59 -4.48 4.93
C VAL A 56 -6.24 -5.01 5.45
N VAL A 57 -5.84 -6.22 5.05
CA VAL A 57 -4.53 -6.79 5.41
C VAL A 57 -3.37 -5.98 4.80
N LEU A 58 -3.56 -5.31 3.66
CA LEU A 58 -2.48 -4.57 2.98
C LEU A 58 -1.90 -3.42 3.81
N PRO A 59 -2.68 -2.46 4.36
CA PRO A 59 -2.13 -1.44 5.23
C PRO A 59 -1.57 -2.03 6.54
N LEU A 60 -2.11 -3.16 7.03
CA LEU A 60 -1.55 -3.86 8.20
C LEU A 60 -0.17 -4.44 7.91
N LEU A 61 0.05 -5.00 6.72
CA LEU A 61 1.36 -5.46 6.26
C LEU A 61 2.36 -4.30 6.13
N GLN A 62 1.88 -3.14 5.65
CA GLN A 62 2.67 -1.91 5.57
C GLN A 62 3.08 -1.39 6.97
N LEU A 63 2.17 -1.44 7.95
CA LEU A 63 2.47 -1.14 9.35
C LEU A 63 3.41 -2.18 9.98
N GLY A 64 3.21 -3.47 9.69
CA GLY A 64 4.12 -4.54 10.13
C GLY A 64 5.53 -4.35 9.59
N SER A 65 5.62 -3.91 8.33
CA SER A 65 6.89 -3.51 7.72
C SER A 65 7.52 -2.31 8.45
N ALA A 66 6.72 -1.30 8.82
CA ALA A 66 7.19 -0.17 9.60
C ALA A 66 7.77 -0.61 10.96
N TYR A 67 7.10 -1.55 11.64
CA TYR A 67 7.58 -2.13 12.89
C TYR A 67 8.90 -2.89 12.70
N ALA A 68 9.03 -3.68 11.62
CA ALA A 68 10.26 -4.38 11.32
C ALA A 68 11.44 -3.42 11.01
N VAL A 69 11.18 -2.29 10.33
CA VAL A 69 12.18 -1.22 10.15
C VAL A 69 12.57 -0.61 11.50
N TYR A 70 11.60 -0.35 12.38
CA TYR A 70 11.87 0.14 13.74
C TYR A 70 12.75 -0.82 14.56
N LYS A 71 12.60 -2.13 14.35
CA LYS A 71 13.45 -3.17 14.95
C LYS A 71 14.77 -3.42 14.20
N ASN A 72 15.11 -2.63 13.18
CA ASN A 72 16.27 -2.80 12.31
C ASN A 72 16.31 -4.15 11.54
N ASN A 73 15.19 -4.86 11.44
CA ASN A 73 15.09 -6.10 10.68
C ASN A 73 14.65 -5.80 9.23
N LYS A 74 15.63 -5.48 8.39
CA LYS A 74 15.39 -5.12 6.98
C LYS A 74 14.73 -6.24 6.18
N MET A 75 15.15 -7.49 6.40
CA MET A 75 14.64 -8.64 5.66
C MET A 75 13.14 -8.83 5.93
N MET A 76 12.73 -8.76 7.20
CA MET A 76 11.33 -8.84 7.58
C MET A 76 10.52 -7.64 7.08
N ALA A 77 11.09 -6.43 7.11
CA ALA A 77 10.44 -5.23 6.58
C ALA A 77 10.12 -5.37 5.09
N TRP A 78 11.10 -5.79 4.29
CA TRP A 78 10.91 -6.02 2.86
C TRP A 78 9.95 -7.19 2.58
N SER A 79 10.06 -8.28 3.35
CA SER A 79 9.15 -9.43 3.21
C SER A 79 7.69 -9.10 3.53
N LEU A 80 7.45 -8.18 4.46
CA LEU A 80 6.09 -7.75 4.80
C LEU A 80 5.55 -6.73 3.80
N PHE A 81 6.41 -5.91 3.19
CA PHE A 81 5.98 -4.93 2.19
C PHE A 81 5.83 -5.49 0.78
N SER A 82 6.59 -6.54 0.42
CA SER A 82 6.53 -7.11 -0.94
C SER A 82 5.13 -7.58 -1.38
N PRO A 83 4.27 -8.19 -0.52
CA PRO A 83 2.92 -8.55 -0.93
C PRO A 83 2.06 -7.32 -1.25
N VAL A 84 2.32 -6.18 -0.59
CA VAL A 84 1.63 -4.91 -0.88
C VAL A 84 1.97 -4.43 -2.29
N ILE A 85 3.25 -4.44 -2.66
CA ILE A 85 3.69 -4.09 -4.02
C ILE A 85 3.10 -5.06 -5.04
N MET A 86 3.21 -6.37 -4.81
CA MET A 86 2.72 -7.40 -5.73
C MET A 86 1.21 -7.26 -5.98
N PHE A 87 0.43 -6.98 -4.94
CA PHE A 87 -1.01 -6.80 -5.07
C PHE A 87 -1.37 -5.59 -5.93
N ILE A 88 -0.67 -4.46 -5.74
CA ILE A 88 -0.93 -3.25 -6.54
C ILE A 88 -0.51 -3.44 -7.98
N LEU A 89 0.64 -4.07 -8.23
CA LEU A 89 1.08 -4.43 -9.59
C LEU A 89 0.08 -5.38 -10.27
N PHE A 90 -0.49 -6.32 -9.52
CA PHE A 90 -1.53 -7.22 -10.02
C PHE A 90 -2.79 -6.45 -10.43
N ILE A 91 -3.28 -5.53 -9.60
CA ILE A 91 -4.43 -4.68 -9.95
C ILE A 91 -4.13 -3.82 -11.19
N ILE A 92 -2.95 -3.20 -11.25
CA ILE A 92 -2.53 -2.41 -12.43
C ILE A 92 -2.50 -3.30 -13.68
N GLY A 93 -1.94 -4.51 -13.58
CA GLY A 93 -1.89 -5.47 -14.69
C GLY A 93 -3.28 -5.86 -15.20
N ILE A 94 -4.23 -6.14 -14.30
CA ILE A 94 -5.63 -6.42 -14.68
C ILE A 94 -6.23 -5.23 -15.43
N ILE A 95 -6.02 -4.00 -14.92
CA ILE A 95 -6.57 -2.79 -15.53
C ILE A 95 -6.01 -2.60 -16.94
N LEU A 96 -4.70 -2.79 -17.13
CA LEU A 96 -4.06 -2.63 -18.44
C LEU A 96 -4.47 -3.68 -19.46
N VAL A 97 -4.77 -4.92 -19.03
CA VAL A 97 -5.20 -6.00 -19.93
C VAL A 97 -6.68 -5.88 -20.32
N ASN A 98 -7.52 -5.32 -19.44
CA ASN A 98 -8.97 -5.18 -19.67
C ASN A 98 -9.38 -3.81 -20.24
N GLN A 99 -8.41 -2.98 -20.64
CA GLN A 99 -8.62 -1.75 -21.42
C GLN A 99 -8.64 -2.07 -22.91
#